data_AF-A0A352MHX9-F1
#
_entry.id   AF-A0A352MHX9-F1
#
_cell.length_a   1.000
_cell.length_b   1.000
_cell.length_c   1.000
_cell.angle_alpha   90.00
_cell.angle_beta   90.00
_cell.angle_gamma   90.00
#
_symmetry.space_group_name_H-M   'P 1'
#
loop_
_entity.id
_entity.type
_entity.pdbx_description
1 polymer ?
#
loop_
_entity_poly.entity_id
_entity_poly.type
_entity_poly.pdbx_seq_one_letter_code
_entity_poly.pdbx_strand_id
1 'polypeptide(L)'
;MDYKYIKTEYLEMVAGGDSDLLKELIGLFRDQVSEFNSEMKGLLEEQKFKALGNLAHKAKSSVAIMGMDSLANMLKTFESQATEEKNSHLYESYIQRFENDTKYALEELDSLIKNL
;
A
#
# COMPACT_ATOMS: atom_id res chain seq x y z
N MET A 1 14.57 -14.10 -8.89
CA MET A 1 14.60 -13.44 -7.57
C MET A 1 13.28 -13.77 -6.91
N ASP A 2 13.30 -14.27 -5.67
CA ASP A 2 12.06 -14.48 -4.93
C ASP A 2 11.69 -13.16 -4.25
N TYR A 3 10.71 -12.47 -4.83
CA TYR A 3 10.11 -11.29 -4.22
C TYR A 3 9.05 -11.71 -3.21
N LYS A 4 9.06 -11.09 -2.03
CA LYS A 4 8.23 -11.48 -0.89
C LYS A 4 6.96 -10.64 -0.77
N TYR A 5 7.01 -9.38 -1.18
CA TYR A 5 5.90 -8.43 -1.00
C TYR A 5 5.16 -8.18 -2.31
N ILE A 6 5.86 -8.13 -3.44
CA ILE A 6 5.27 -7.90 -4.76
C ILE A 6 5.07 -9.18 -5.56
N LYS A 7 4.19 -9.12 -6.58
CA LYS A 7 4.03 -10.19 -7.57
C LYS A 7 4.43 -9.70 -8.96
N THR A 8 5.62 -10.09 -9.40
CA THR A 8 6.19 -9.62 -10.68
C THR A 8 5.38 -10.06 -11.89
N GLU A 9 4.93 -11.32 -11.94
CA GLU A 9 4.09 -11.83 -13.03
C GLU A 9 2.79 -11.03 -13.17
N TYR A 10 2.20 -10.62 -12.04
CA TYR A 10 1.01 -9.78 -12.02
C TYR A 10 1.30 -8.37 -12.54
N LEU A 11 2.42 -7.77 -12.12
CA LEU A 11 2.86 -6.45 -12.57
C LEU A 11 3.16 -6.43 -14.08
N GLU A 12 3.85 -7.44 -14.60
CA GLU A 12 4.11 -7.60 -16.03
C GLU A 12 2.81 -7.73 -16.83
N MET A 13 1.84 -8.49 -16.31
CA MET A 13 0.52 -8.62 -16.91
C MET A 13 -0.25 -7.29 -16.90
N VAL A 14 -0.22 -6.54 -15.80
CA VAL A 14 -0.89 -5.22 -15.68
C VAL A 14 -0.24 -4.21 -16.61
N ALA A 15 1.09 -4.25 -16.76
CA ALA A 15 1.83 -3.39 -17.67
C ALA A 15 1.78 -3.86 -19.14
N GLY A 16 1.19 -5.03 -19.42
CA GLY A 16 1.11 -5.57 -20.79
C GLY A 16 2.48 -5.83 -21.43
N GLY A 17 3.51 -6.06 -20.63
CA GLY A 17 4.90 -6.17 -21.08
C GLY A 17 5.58 -4.84 -21.44
N ASP A 18 4.93 -3.70 -21.21
CA ASP A 18 5.50 -2.37 -21.43
C ASP A 18 6.31 -1.91 -20.21
N SER A 19 7.63 -1.81 -20.37
CA SER A 19 8.54 -1.41 -19.30
C SER A 19 8.38 0.05 -18.87
N ASP A 20 7.93 0.93 -19.75
CA ASP A 20 7.73 2.34 -19.41
C ASP A 20 6.44 2.53 -18.62
N LEU A 21 5.37 1.82 -19.00
CA LEU A 21 4.14 1.75 -18.20
C LEU A 21 4.42 1.16 -16.80
N LEU A 22 5.25 0.13 -16.70
CA LEU A 22 5.64 -0.44 -15.41
C LEU A 22 6.37 0.59 -14.52
N LYS A 23 7.31 1.36 -15.08
CA LYS A 23 8.00 2.43 -14.35
C LYS A 23 7.04 3.54 -13.91
N GLU A 24 6.08 3.92 -14.74
CA GLU A 24 5.05 4.90 -14.40
C GLU A 24 4.18 4.39 -13.24
N LEU A 25 3.71 3.14 -13.29
CA LEU A 25 2.92 2.53 -12.20
C LEU A 25 3.69 2.51 -10.88
N ILE A 26 4.99 2.17 -10.93
CA ILE A 26 5.85 2.15 -9.74
C ILE A 26 6.09 3.57 -9.20
N GLY A 27 6.26 4.55 -10.09
CA GLY A 27 6.37 5.96 -9.70
C GLY A 27 5.11 6.46 -9.00
N LEU A 28 3.93 6.23 -9.58
CA LEU A 28 2.65 6.57 -8.99
C LEU A 28 2.44 5.89 -7.64
N PHE A 29 2.80 4.60 -7.54
CA PHE A 29 2.71 3.86 -6.28
C PHE A 29 3.59 4.48 -5.18
N ARG A 30 4.83 4.86 -5.52
CA ARG A 30 5.76 5.51 -4.58
C ARG A 30 5.19 6.81 -4.03
N ASP A 31 4.63 7.66 -4.89
CA ASP A 31 4.05 8.94 -4.48
C ASP A 31 2.82 8.72 -3.58
N GLN A 32 1.95 7.77 -3.95
CA GLN A 32 0.79 7.39 -3.14
C GLN A 32 1.19 6.84 -1.77
N VAL A 33 2.22 6.00 -1.68
CA VAL A 33 2.70 5.46 -0.39
C VAL A 33 3.15 6.59 0.52
N SER A 34 3.88 7.59 -0.01
CA SER A 34 4.32 8.74 0.77
C SER A 34 3.13 9.57 1.27
N GLU A 35 2.17 9.87 0.39
CA GLU A 35 0.96 10.62 0.73
C GLU A 35 0.14 9.90 1.79
N PHE A 36 -0.18 8.62 1.57
CA PHE A 36 -0.99 7.81 2.47
C PHE A 36 -0.34 7.67 3.85
N ASN A 37 0.98 7.46 3.93
CA ASN A 37 1.67 7.39 5.22
C ASN A 37 1.53 8.69 6.02
N SER A 38 1.71 9.83 5.37
CA SER A 38 1.59 11.14 6.03
C SER A 38 0.14 11.40 6.46
N GLU A 39 -0.82 11.14 5.58
CA GLU A 39 -2.24 11.42 5.85
C GLU A 39 -2.82 10.47 6.90
N MET A 40 -2.45 9.18 6.89
CA MET A 40 -2.89 8.21 7.91
C MET A 40 -2.45 8.64 9.32
N LYS A 41 -1.20 9.09 9.46
CA LYS A 41 -0.66 9.57 10.74
C LYS A 41 -1.42 10.80 11.23
N GLY A 42 -1.60 11.80 10.36
CA GLY A 42 -2.36 13.01 10.71
C GLY A 42 -3.83 12.73 11.08
N LEU A 43 -4.52 11.86 10.32
CA LEU A 43 -5.90 11.49 10.61
C LEU A 43 -6.03 10.72 11.93
N LEU A 44 -5.04 9.90 12.29
CA LEU A 44 -5.01 9.20 13.58
C LEU A 44 -4.80 10.19 14.75
N GLU A 45 -3.84 11.12 14.61
CA GLU A 45 -3.58 12.17 15.62
C GLU A 45 -4.81 13.05 15.85
N GLU A 46 -5.51 13.41 14.79
CA GLU A 46 -6.74 14.21 14.84
C GLU A 46 -8.00 13.39 15.19
N GLN A 47 -7.86 12.08 15.43
CA GLN A 47 -8.95 11.14 15.72
C GLN A 47 -10.07 11.13 14.67
N LYS A 48 -9.74 11.41 13.39
CA LYS A 48 -10.66 11.41 12.25
C LYS A 48 -10.84 9.99 11.69
N PHE A 49 -11.35 9.06 12.51
CA PHE A 49 -11.36 7.62 12.19
C PHE A 49 -12.13 7.23 10.93
N LYS A 50 -13.27 7.89 10.65
CA LYS A 50 -14.01 7.63 9.39
C LYS A 50 -13.20 8.03 8.16
N ALA A 51 -12.49 9.15 8.21
CA ALA A 51 -11.60 9.57 7.14
C ALA A 51 -10.41 8.61 7.02
N LEU A 52 -9.87 8.14 8.15
CA LEU A 52 -8.81 7.13 8.19
C LEU A 52 -9.25 5.81 7.53
N GLY A 53 -10.49 5.37 7.78
CA GLY A 53 -11.08 4.21 7.12
C GLY A 53 -11.21 4.39 5.60
N ASN A 54 -11.68 5.55 5.16
CA ASN A 54 -11.76 5.88 3.72
C ASN A 54 -10.37 5.92 3.06
N LEU A 55 -9.35 6.40 3.78
CA LEU A 55 -7.98 6.41 3.29
C LEU A 55 -7.41 4.99 3.20
N ALA A 56 -7.68 4.13 4.19
CA ALA A 56 -7.31 2.71 4.15
C ALA A 56 -7.95 1.99 2.95
N HIS A 57 -9.20 2.32 2.58
CA HIS A 57 -9.84 1.81 1.37
C HIS A 57 -9.08 2.17 0.09
N LYS A 58 -8.64 3.44 -0.03
CA LYS A 58 -7.85 3.90 -1.19
C LYS A 58 -6.48 3.20 -1.25
N ALA A 59 -5.79 3.13 -0.12
CA ALA A 59 -4.50 2.47 0.02
C ALA A 59 -4.57 0.97 -0.34
N LYS A 60 -5.67 0.29 0.03
CA LYS A 60 -5.92 -1.11 -0.28
C LYS A 60 -5.87 -1.39 -1.79
N SER A 61 -6.54 -0.56 -2.59
CA SER A 61 -6.54 -0.72 -4.05
C SER A 61 -5.15 -0.51 -4.64
N SER A 62 -4.43 0.50 -4.16
CA SER A 62 -3.06 0.81 -4.59
C SER A 62 -2.10 -0.36 -4.36
N VAL A 63 -2.07 -0.93 -3.15
CA VAL A 63 -1.17 -2.06 -2.83
C VAL A 63 -1.60 -3.37 -3.51
N ALA A 64 -2.89 -3.54 -3.82
CA ALA A 64 -3.39 -4.71 -4.56
C ALA A 64 -2.89 -4.71 -6.02
N ILE A 65 -2.77 -3.54 -6.66
CA ILE A 65 -2.19 -3.42 -8.01
C ILE A 65 -0.72 -3.89 -8.01
N MET A 66 0.00 -3.73 -6.89
CA MET A 66 1.36 -4.23 -6.74
C MET A 66 1.44 -5.74 -6.36
N GLY A 67 0.29 -6.41 -6.20
CA GLY A 67 0.20 -7.81 -5.81
C GLY A 67 0.37 -8.08 -4.31
N MET A 68 0.31 -7.04 -3.46
CA MET A 68 0.54 -7.13 -2.02
C MET A 68 -0.70 -7.63 -1.24
N ASP A 69 -1.18 -8.83 -1.56
CA ASP A 69 -2.46 -9.36 -1.07
C ASP A 69 -2.58 -9.38 0.47
N SER A 70 -1.49 -9.74 1.16
CA SER A 70 -1.45 -9.77 2.61
C SER A 70 -1.65 -8.38 3.23
N LEU A 71 -1.11 -7.34 2.59
CA LEU A 71 -1.28 -5.96 3.05
C LEU A 71 -2.69 -5.45 2.69
N ALA A 72 -3.17 -5.74 1.48
CA ALA A 72 -4.52 -5.39 1.04
C ALA A 72 -5.60 -5.96 1.99
N ASN A 73 -5.44 -7.22 2.43
CA ASN A 73 -6.36 -7.84 3.38
C ASN A 73 -6.35 -7.16 4.75
N MET A 74 -5.18 -6.73 5.25
CA MET A 74 -5.10 -5.97 6.49
C MET A 74 -5.75 -4.60 6.35
N LEU A 75 -5.51 -3.90 5.24
CA LEU A 75 -6.13 -2.59 4.98
C LEU A 75 -7.67 -2.70 4.89
N LYS A 76 -8.21 -3.82 4.39
CA LYS A 76 -9.66 -4.11 4.45
C LYS A 76 -10.16 -4.23 5.89
N THR A 77 -9.40 -4.89 6.76
CA THR A 77 -9.73 -4.95 8.20
C THR A 77 -9.64 -3.58 8.84
N PHE A 78 -8.58 -2.83 8.57
CA PHE A 78 -8.37 -1.48 9.08
C PHE A 78 -9.50 -0.54 8.65
N GLU A 79 -9.88 -0.56 7.37
CA GLU A 79 -11.01 0.19 6.80
C GLU A 79 -12.30 -0.03 7.59
N SER A 80 -12.70 -1.30 7.79
CA SER A 80 -13.93 -1.64 8.52
C SER A 80 -13.84 -1.20 9.98
N GLN A 81 -12.72 -1.47 10.66
CA GLN A 81 -12.56 -1.11 12.06
C GLN A 81 -12.55 0.40 12.29
N ALA A 82 -11.86 1.17 11.44
CA ALA A 82 -11.79 2.62 11.50
C ALA A 82 -13.13 3.29 11.19
N THR A 83 -13.88 2.77 10.20
CA THR A 83 -15.20 3.29 9.85
C THR A 83 -16.24 3.04 10.94
N GLU A 84 -16.12 1.90 11.64
CA GLU A 84 -16.97 1.53 12.79
C GLU A 84 -16.45 2.07 14.12
N GLU A 85 -15.31 2.78 14.14
CA GLU A 85 -14.64 3.31 15.33
C GLU A 85 -14.34 2.24 16.39
N LYS A 86 -14.03 1.02 15.95
CA LYS A 86 -13.69 -0.13 16.80
C LYS A 86 -12.19 -0.40 16.81
N ASN A 87 -11.70 -0.93 17.92
CA ASN A 87 -10.31 -1.36 18.07
C ASN A 87 -9.28 -0.27 17.73
N SER A 88 -9.54 1.00 18.10
CA SER A 88 -8.65 2.13 17.82
C SER A 88 -7.22 1.96 18.34
N HIS A 89 -7.03 1.16 19.39
CA HIS A 89 -5.71 0.76 19.91
C HIS A 89 -4.85 -0.02 18.88
N LEU A 90 -5.43 -0.56 17.81
CA LEU A 90 -4.73 -1.28 16.75
C LEU A 90 -4.34 -0.38 15.57
N TYR A 91 -4.92 0.81 15.42
CA TYR A 91 -4.75 1.63 14.21
C TYR A 91 -3.29 2.00 13.97
N GLU A 92 -2.57 2.36 15.04
CA GLU A 92 -1.14 2.64 14.98
C GLU A 92 -0.35 1.44 14.40
N SER A 93 -0.67 0.21 14.84
CA SER A 93 0.01 -1.00 14.33
C SER A 93 -0.32 -1.30 12.87
N TYR A 94 -1.53 -0.95 12.41
CA TYR A 94 -1.90 -1.08 11.00
C TYR A 94 -1.13 -0.09 10.14
N ILE A 95 -0.99 1.16 10.59
CA ILE A 95 -0.22 2.20 9.90
C ILE A 95 1.26 1.81 9.85
N GLN A 96 1.83 1.35 10.97
CA GLN A 96 3.22 0.88 11.01
C GLN A 96 3.44 -0.33 10.08
N ARG A 97 2.48 -1.24 9.99
CA ARG A 97 2.56 -2.35 9.04
C ARG A 97 2.52 -1.86 7.60
N PHE A 98 1.62 -0.93 7.27
CA PHE A 98 1.56 -0.32 5.94
C PHE A 98 2.88 0.35 5.57
N GLU A 99 3.46 1.17 6.47
CA GLU A 99 4.74 1.83 6.26
C GLU A 99 5.88 0.83 5.98
N ASN A 100 5.98 -0.22 6.80
CA ASN A 100 7.04 -1.22 6.65
C ASN A 100 6.87 -2.07 5.37
N ASP A 101 5.68 -2.63 5.15
CA ASP A 101 5.45 -3.53 4.02
C ASP A 101 5.60 -2.77 2.68
N THR A 102 5.15 -1.51 2.61
CA THR A 102 5.31 -0.68 1.39
C THR A 102 6.74 -0.24 1.15
N LYS A 103 7.51 0.03 2.22
CA LYS A 103 8.95 0.28 2.10
C LYS A 103 9.66 -0.91 1.45
N TYR A 104 9.45 -2.13 1.96
CA TYR A 104 10.07 -3.32 1.39
C TYR A 104 9.59 -3.59 -0.04
N ALA A 105 8.31 -3.38 -0.33
CA ALA A 105 7.81 -3.48 -1.69
C ALA A 105 8.50 -2.50 -2.64
N LEU A 106 8.72 -1.24 -2.24
CA LEU A 106 9.44 -0.26 -3.06
C LEU A 106 10.90 -0.68 -3.31
N GLU A 107 11.57 -1.28 -2.32
CA GLU A 107 12.93 -1.83 -2.50
C GLU A 107 12.94 -3.01 -3.51
N GLU A 108 11.93 -3.86 -3.48
CA GLU A 108 11.73 -4.95 -4.45
C GLU A 108 11.45 -4.40 -5.86
N LEU A 109 10.59 -3.38 -5.98
CA LEU A 109 10.26 -2.73 -7.26
C LEU A 109 11.46 -2.00 -7.86
N ASP A 110 12.28 -1.33 -7.04
CA ASP A 110 13.52 -0.70 -7.51
C ASP A 110 14.53 -1.73 -8.01
N SER A 111 14.58 -2.90 -7.38
CA SER A 111 15.40 -4.01 -7.82
C SER A 111 14.87 -4.61 -9.12
N LEU A 112 13.56 -4.71 -9.30
CA LEU A 112 12.93 -5.15 -10.54
C LEU A 112 13.30 -4.23 -11.71
N ILE A 113 13.12 -2.91 -11.56
CA ILE A 113 13.41 -1.95 -12.64
C ILE A 113 14.90 -1.94 -13.02
N LYS A 114 15.82 -2.12 -12.07
CA LYS A 114 17.27 -2.17 -12.36
C LYS A 114 17.68 -3.38 -13.20
N ASN A 115 16.86 -4.42 -13.23
CA ASN A 115 17.13 -5.66 -13.98
C ASN A 115 16.33 -5.74 -15.30
N LEU A 116 15.56 -4.70 -15.65
CA LEU A 116 14.91 -4.51 -16.95
C LEU A 116 15.87 -3.79 -17.91
#